data_AF-A0A9D7QJZ9-F1
#
_entry.id   AF-A0A9D7QJZ9-F1
#
_cell.length_a   1.000
_cell.length_b   1.000
_cell.length_c   1.000
_cell.angle_alpha   90.00
_cell.angle_beta   90.00
_cell.angle_gamma   90.00
#
_symmetry.space_group_name_H-M   'P 1'
#
loop_
_entity.id
_entity.type
_entity.pdbx_description
1 polymer ?
#
loop_
_entity_poly.entity_id
_entity_poly.type
_entity_poly.pdbx_seq_one_letter_code
_entity_poly.pdbx_strand_id
1 'polypeptide(L)'
;MTADSTDQPAPLLPTFANNPGADYRLRRSLGRLRDQTSNESLRRKINDVLEGRSTLRALSDDPEFQEFTRPRAQRTFSVWSRMDQADKDKLVEEAQAQHEARLARAKAAGSRDAYFDDNE
;
A
#
# COMPACT_ATOMS: atom_id res chain seq x y z
N MET A 1 -1.68 -26.59 25.97
CA MET A 1 -2.56 -25.72 25.17
C MET A 1 -1.72 -24.55 24.67
N THR A 2 -1.15 -24.67 23.49
CA THR A 2 -0.37 -23.61 22.84
C THR A 2 -1.34 -22.67 22.13
N ALA A 3 -1.34 -21.40 22.52
CA ALA A 3 -2.13 -20.36 21.89
C ALA A 3 -1.66 -20.17 20.45
N ASP A 4 -2.53 -20.51 19.52
CA ASP A 4 -2.38 -20.36 18.08
C ASP A 4 -2.17 -18.88 17.75
N SER A 5 -0.92 -18.52 17.51
CA SER A 5 -0.53 -17.18 17.08
C SER A 5 -0.47 -17.20 15.57
N THR A 6 -1.50 -16.67 14.89
CA THR A 6 -1.44 -15.91 13.62
C THR A 6 -2.77 -15.95 12.86
N ASP A 7 -3.74 -15.13 13.26
CA ASP A 7 -4.84 -14.73 12.37
C ASP A 7 -4.36 -13.59 11.44
N GLN A 8 -3.14 -13.71 10.91
CA GLN A 8 -2.65 -12.76 9.91
C GLN A 8 -3.14 -13.23 8.54
N PRO A 9 -3.93 -12.42 7.82
CA PRO A 9 -4.41 -12.79 6.49
C PRO A 9 -3.22 -13.03 5.57
N ALA A 10 -3.29 -14.11 4.80
CA ALA A 10 -2.22 -14.52 3.91
C ALA A 10 -1.73 -13.34 3.04
N PRO A 11 -0.40 -13.20 2.83
CA PRO A 11 0.14 -12.10 2.05
C PRO A 11 -0.43 -12.12 0.63
N LEU A 12 -0.79 -10.96 0.10
CA LEU A 12 -1.43 -10.84 -1.21
C LEU A 12 -0.53 -11.29 -2.36
N LEU A 13 0.79 -11.26 -2.15
CA LEU A 13 1.80 -11.79 -3.06
C LEU A 13 2.76 -12.69 -2.29
N PRO A 14 3.20 -13.84 -2.87
CA PRO A 14 4.20 -14.71 -2.25
C PRO A 14 5.50 -13.99 -1.90
N THR A 15 5.89 -13.00 -2.71
CA THR A 15 7.08 -12.16 -2.52
C THR A 15 7.04 -11.33 -1.21
N PHE A 16 5.86 -11.12 -0.63
CA PHE A 16 5.70 -10.39 0.63
C PHE A 16 5.65 -11.27 1.87
N ALA A 17 5.81 -12.59 1.74
CA ALA A 17 5.88 -13.50 2.88
C ALA A 17 6.91 -13.05 3.94
N ASN A 18 8.02 -12.46 3.51
CA ASN A 18 9.08 -11.94 4.39
C ASN A 18 9.03 -10.41 4.57
N ASN A 19 8.01 -9.72 4.04
CA ASN A 19 7.88 -8.27 4.11
C ASN A 19 6.43 -7.84 4.39
N PRO A 20 5.96 -7.97 5.65
CA PRO A 20 4.60 -7.62 6.04
C PRO A 20 4.31 -6.12 5.86
N GLY A 21 5.34 -5.26 5.91
CA GLY A 21 5.20 -3.83 5.66
C GLY A 21 4.85 -3.51 4.20
N ALA A 22 5.41 -4.26 3.24
CA ALA A 22 5.07 -4.14 1.83
C ALA A 22 3.63 -4.62 1.55
N ASP A 23 3.23 -5.74 2.16
CA ASP A 23 1.85 -6.24 2.05
C ASP A 23 0.82 -5.24 2.59
N TYR A 24 1.06 -4.68 3.78
CA TYR A 24 0.20 -3.66 4.37
C TYR A 24 0.07 -2.41 3.48
N ARG A 25 1.17 -1.93 2.89
CA ARG A 25 1.16 -0.79 1.96
C ARG A 25 0.37 -1.11 0.70
N LEU A 26 0.44 -2.34 0.20
CA LEU A 26 -0.33 -2.75 -0.96
C LEU A 26 -1.82 -2.82 -0.64
N ARG A 27 -2.21 -3.47 0.47
CA ARG A 27 -3.60 -3.50 0.97
C ARG A 27 -4.18 -2.10 1.11
N ARG A 28 -3.43 -1.17 1.71
CA ARG A 28 -3.84 0.24 1.84
C ARG A 28 -4.01 0.94 0.49
N SER A 29 -3.16 0.61 -0.49
CA SER A 29 -3.24 1.20 -1.83
C SER A 29 -4.44 0.67 -2.61
N LEU A 30 -4.73 -0.63 -2.50
CA LEU A 30 -5.96 -1.24 -3.03
C LEU A 30 -7.21 -0.64 -2.37
N GLY A 31 -7.20 -0.43 -1.05
CA GLY A 31 -8.29 0.25 -0.34
C GLY A 31 -8.55 1.66 -0.89
N ARG A 32 -7.49 2.45 -1.13
CA ARG A 32 -7.64 3.78 -1.76
C ARG A 32 -8.19 3.70 -3.19
N LEU A 33 -7.76 2.73 -3.99
CA LEU A 33 -8.29 2.54 -5.35
C LEU A 33 -9.78 2.18 -5.33
N ARG A 34 -10.18 1.31 -4.41
CA ARG A 34 -11.58 0.95 -4.16
C ARG A 34 -12.44 2.17 -3.81
N ASP A 35 -11.94 3.03 -2.94
CA ASP A 35 -12.68 4.22 -2.49
C ASP A 35 -12.77 5.30 -3.57
N GLN A 36 -11.82 5.32 -4.51
CA GLN A 36 -11.77 6.27 -5.63
C GLN A 36 -12.54 5.83 -6.87
N THR A 37 -12.92 4.55 -6.98
CA THR A 37 -13.67 4.06 -8.15
C THR A 37 -15.18 4.23 -7.94
N SER A 38 -15.85 4.79 -8.96
CA SER A 38 -17.31 4.82 -9.05
C SER A 38 -17.88 3.53 -9.65
N ASN A 39 -17.04 2.66 -10.22
CA ASN A 39 -17.47 1.37 -10.78
C ASN A 39 -17.63 0.35 -9.64
N GLU A 40 -18.87 -0.08 -9.42
CA GLU A 40 -19.26 -1.01 -8.35
C GLU A 40 -18.86 -2.47 -8.61
N SER A 41 -18.74 -2.88 -9.88
CA SER A 41 -18.14 -4.17 -10.26
C SER A 41 -16.66 -4.20 -9.86
N LEU A 42 -15.92 -3.16 -10.25
CA LEU A 42 -14.51 -3.04 -9.91
C LEU A 42 -14.28 -2.94 -8.39
N ARG A 43 -15.14 -2.19 -7.69
CA ARG A 43 -15.11 -2.09 -6.23
C ARG A 43 -15.22 -3.46 -5.56
N ARG A 44 -16.15 -4.30 -6.02
CA ARG A 44 -16.33 -5.67 -5.52
C ARG A 44 -15.10 -6.54 -5.78
N LYS A 45 -14.55 -6.51 -6.99
CA LYS A 45 -13.34 -7.27 -7.34
C LYS A 45 -12.14 -6.90 -6.47
N ILE A 46 -11.96 -5.61 -6.16
CA ILE A 46 -10.89 -5.16 -5.25
C ILE A 46 -11.14 -5.66 -3.82
N ASN A 47 -12.38 -5.64 -3.33
CA ASN A 47 -12.72 -6.22 -2.02
C ASN A 47 -12.48 -7.72 -1.98
N ASP A 48 -12.83 -8.46 -3.03
CA ASP A 48 -12.59 -9.90 -3.10
C ASP A 48 -11.09 -10.22 -2.97
N VAL A 49 -10.21 -9.39 -3.55
CA VAL A 49 -8.75 -9.53 -3.35
C VAL A 49 -8.32 -9.18 -1.92
N LEU A 50 -8.83 -8.10 -1.35
CA LEU A 50 -8.50 -7.68 0.02
C LEU A 50 -8.91 -8.74 1.06
N GLU A 51 -10.04 -9.39 0.83
CA GLU A 51 -10.58 -10.46 1.66
C GLU A 51 -10.00 -11.85 1.34
N GLY A 52 -9.11 -11.95 0.35
CA GLY A 52 -8.49 -13.22 -0.04
C GLY A 52 -9.42 -14.18 -0.80
N ARG A 53 -10.61 -13.72 -1.20
CA ARG A 53 -11.56 -14.46 -2.06
C ARG A 53 -11.12 -14.49 -3.53
N SER A 54 -10.21 -13.60 -3.92
CA SER A 54 -9.58 -13.55 -5.23
C SER A 54 -8.09 -13.20 -5.13
N THR A 55 -7.36 -13.30 -6.24
CA THR A 55 -5.93 -13.00 -6.29
C THR A 55 -5.65 -11.67 -6.98
N LEU A 56 -4.54 -11.03 -6.61
CA LEU A 56 -4.03 -9.85 -7.33
C LEU A 56 -3.81 -10.11 -8.82
N ARG A 57 -3.43 -11.34 -9.19
CA ARG A 57 -3.24 -11.73 -10.59
C ARG A 57 -4.56 -11.67 -11.36
N ALA A 58 -5.61 -12.28 -10.80
CA ALA A 58 -6.94 -12.24 -11.40
C ALA A 58 -7.48 -10.80 -11.53
N LEU A 59 -7.22 -9.93 -10.55
CA LEU A 59 -7.56 -8.51 -10.65
C LEU A 59 -6.73 -7.77 -11.71
N SER A 60 -5.44 -8.11 -11.87
CA SER A 60 -4.56 -7.49 -12.86
C SER A 60 -4.92 -7.85 -14.29
N ASP A 61 -5.44 -9.06 -14.50
CA ASP A 61 -5.92 -9.55 -15.78
C ASP A 61 -7.35 -9.04 -16.11
N ASP A 62 -8.02 -8.37 -15.17
CA ASP A 62 -9.37 -7.87 -15.35
C ASP A 62 -9.43 -6.64 -16.27
N PRO A 63 -10.27 -6.65 -17.34
CA PRO A 63 -10.38 -5.55 -18.28
C PRO A 63 -10.81 -4.22 -17.63
N GLU A 64 -11.76 -4.25 -16.68
CA GLU A 64 -12.26 -3.04 -16.02
C GLU A 64 -11.17 -2.42 -15.13
N PHE A 65 -10.39 -3.26 -14.44
CA PHE A 65 -9.23 -2.80 -13.67
C PHE A 65 -8.15 -2.22 -14.59
N GLN A 66 -7.88 -2.85 -15.74
CA GLN A 66 -6.91 -2.33 -16.71
C GLN A 66 -7.36 -0.99 -17.30
N GLU A 67 -8.62 -0.81 -17.67
CA GLU A 67 -9.14 0.47 -18.17
C GLU A 67 -9.05 1.57 -17.10
N PHE A 68 -9.33 1.23 -15.84
CA PHE A 68 -9.24 2.19 -14.74
C PHE A 68 -7.79 2.61 -14.42
N THR A 69 -6.83 1.70 -14.57
CA THR A 69 -5.42 1.92 -14.20
C THR A 69 -4.56 2.42 -15.35
N ARG A 70 -4.83 2.00 -16.59
CA ARG A 70 -4.06 2.35 -17.80
C ARG A 70 -3.80 3.85 -17.93
N PRO A 71 -4.80 4.76 -17.88
CA PRO A 71 -4.57 6.19 -18.07
C PRO A 71 -3.65 6.77 -16.99
N ARG A 72 -3.70 6.25 -15.76
CA ARG A 72 -2.86 6.68 -14.64
C ARG A 72 -1.43 6.14 -14.81
N ALA A 73 -1.29 4.85 -15.13
CA ALA A 73 0.00 4.22 -15.38
C ALA A 73 0.73 4.89 -16.56
N GLN A 74 0.02 5.22 -17.64
CA GLN A 74 0.58 5.85 -18.83
C GLN A 74 1.09 7.26 -18.55
N ARG A 75 0.38 8.05 -17.72
CA ARG A 75 0.86 9.35 -17.27
C ARG A 75 2.12 9.21 -16.42
N THR A 76 2.11 8.32 -15.43
CA THR A 76 3.28 8.11 -14.55
C THR A 76 4.49 7.64 -15.34
N PHE A 77 4.31 6.69 -16.27
CA PHE A 77 5.39 6.20 -17.11
C PHE A 77 5.90 7.26 -18.09
N SER A 78 5.02 8.09 -18.66
CA SER A 78 5.41 9.18 -19.54
C SER A 78 6.20 10.27 -18.81
N VAL A 79 5.87 10.56 -17.56
CA VAL A 79 6.65 11.48 -16.72
C VAL A 79 8.00 10.86 -16.38
N TRP A 80 8.00 9.62 -15.86
CA TRP A 80 9.21 8.92 -15.44
C TRP A 80 10.21 8.67 -16.57
N SER A 81 9.73 8.31 -17.77
CA SER A 81 10.59 8.07 -18.94
C SER A 81 11.23 9.34 -19.50
N ARG A 82 10.66 10.51 -19.22
CA ARG A 82 11.20 11.82 -19.62
C ARG A 82 12.15 12.42 -18.58
N MET A 83 12.17 11.90 -17.35
CA MET A 83 13.11 12.33 -16.31
C MET A 83 14.49 11.72 -16.58
N ASP A 84 15.52 12.55 -16.46
CA ASP A 84 16.89 12.05 -16.46
C ASP A 84 17.18 11.25 -15.18
N GLN A 85 18.37 10.66 -15.10
CA GLN A 85 18.74 9.83 -13.95
C GLN A 85 18.93 10.66 -12.67
N ALA A 86 19.46 11.88 -12.77
CA ALA A 86 19.68 12.76 -11.62
C ALA A 86 18.34 13.20 -10.99
N ASP A 87 17.34 13.49 -11.82
CA ASP A 87 15.99 13.83 -11.37
C ASP A 87 15.30 12.65 -10.68
N LYS A 88 15.54 11.41 -11.15
CA LYS A 88 15.04 10.20 -10.51
C LYS A 88 15.70 9.96 -9.16
N ASP A 89 17.01 10.12 -9.08
CA ASP A 89 17.77 9.91 -7.84
C ASP A 89 17.33 10.93 -6.78
N LYS A 90 17.12 12.19 -7.18
CA LYS A 90 16.59 13.24 -6.30
C LYS A 90 15.18 12.92 -5.78
N LEU A 91 14.29 12.41 -6.63
CA LEU A 91 12.96 11.97 -6.19
C LEU A 91 13.01 10.83 -5.18
N VAL A 92 13.95 9.89 -5.35
CA VAL A 92 14.15 8.78 -4.39
C VAL A 92 14.64 9.32 -3.05
N GLU A 93 15.60 10.24 -3.05
CA GLU A 93 16.13 10.88 -1.84
C GLU A 93 15.04 11.68 -1.11
N GLU A 94 14.28 12.50 -1.83
CA GLU A 94 13.14 13.25 -1.26
C GLU A 94 12.07 12.32 -0.68
N ALA A 95 11.77 11.22 -1.37
CA ALA A 95 10.80 10.23 -0.88
C ALA A 95 11.29 9.51 0.40
N GLN A 96 12.59 9.22 0.49
CA GLN A 96 13.21 8.64 1.68
C GLN A 96 13.16 9.61 2.86
N ALA A 97 13.59 10.86 2.66
CA ALA A 97 13.55 11.89 3.69
C ALA A 97 12.11 12.13 4.23
N GLN A 98 11.12 12.15 3.34
CA GLN A 98 9.71 12.28 3.74
C GLN A 98 9.19 11.05 4.51
N HIS A 99 9.67 9.85 4.18
CA HIS A 99 9.31 8.63 4.91
C HIS A 99 9.89 8.63 6.32
N GLU A 100 11.17 8.97 6.46
CA GLU A 100 11.85 9.10 7.74
C GLU A 100 11.21 10.18 8.62
N ALA A 101 10.91 11.35 8.06
CA ALA A 101 10.22 12.42 8.78
C ALA A 101 8.84 11.98 9.30
N ARG A 102 8.11 11.16 8.52
CA ARG A 102 6.81 10.61 8.93
C ARG A 102 6.96 9.60 10.05
N LEU A 103 7.97 8.74 10.00
CA LEU A 103 8.26 7.80 11.08
C LEU A 103 8.68 8.52 12.36
N ALA A 104 9.53 9.54 12.26
CA ALA A 104 9.94 10.36 13.41
C ALA A 104 8.74 11.04 14.07
N ARG A 105 7.82 11.61 13.27
CA ARG A 105 6.57 12.21 13.77
C ARG A 105 5.64 11.18 14.41
N ALA A 106 5.48 10.01 13.80
CA ALA A 106 4.66 8.92 14.38
C ALA A 106 5.24 8.43 15.70
N LYS A 107 6.57 8.29 15.80
CA LYS A 107 7.27 7.93 17.03
C LYS A 107 7.06 8.99 18.11
N ALA A 108 7.25 10.27 17.79
CA ALA A 108 7.06 11.37 18.73
C ALA A 108 5.61 11.50 19.24
N ALA A 109 4.62 11.19 18.38
CA ALA A 109 3.21 11.17 18.79
C ALA A 109 2.91 10.00 19.75
N GLY A 110 3.38 8.78 19.43
CA GLY A 110 3.20 7.62 20.31
C GLY A 110 3.96 7.72 21.64
N SER A 111 5.08 8.45 21.69
CA SER A 111 5.81 8.72 22.93
C SER A 111 5.14 9.75 23.84
N ARG A 112 4.19 10.54 23.33
CA ARG A 112 3.49 11.58 24.10
C ARG A 112 2.34 11.02 24.92
N ASP A 113 1.71 9.93 24.46
CA ASP A 113 0.67 9.20 25.19
C ASP A 113 1.26 8.31 26.30
N ALA A 114 2.50 7.83 26.14
CA ALA A 114 3.17 6.98 27.13
C ALA A 114 3.76 7.73 28.36
N TYR A 115 3.72 9.06 28.37
CA TYR A 115 4.31 9.89 29.44
C TYR A 115 3.27 10.49 30.42
N PHE A 116 1.98 10.19 30.22
CA PHE A 116 0.88 10.72 31.06
C PHE A 116 0.32 9.72 32.08
N ASP A 117 0.88 8.51 32.19
CA ASP A 117 0.35 7.42 33.04
C ASP A 117 1.27 7.03 34.23
N ASP A 118 2.20 7.91 34.62
CA ASP A 118 3.19 7.65 35.68
C ASP A 118 3.36 8.85 36.64
N ASN A 119 2.24 9.51 36.96
CA ASN A 119 2.14 10.47 38.08
C ASN A 119 0.77 10.30 38.77
N GLU A 120 0.64 9.26 39.58
CA GLU A 120 -0.30 9.23 40.70
C GLU A 120 0.43 8.85 41.99
#